data_AF-A0A0F9KDI3-F1
#
_entry.id   AF-A0A0F9KDI3-F1
#
_cell.length_a   1.000
_cell.length_b   1.000
_cell.length_c   1.000
_cell.angle_alpha   90.00
_cell.angle_beta   90.00
_cell.angle_gamma   90.00
#
_symmetry.space_group_name_H-M   'P 1'
#
loop_
_entity.id
_entity.type
_entity.pdbx_description
1 polymer ?
#
loop_
_entity_poly.entity_id
_entity_poly.type
_entity_poly.pdbx_seq_one_letter_code
_entity_poly.pdbx_strand_id
1 'polypeptide(L)' 'MTQKTIDISEEVYKKLEKLKSKDESISNYILRLINEKEISNSIEEFAGVFEEDSEEWEEIEKILYEDRLKSKSYRDIEL' A
#
# COMPACT_ATOMS: atom_id res chain seq x y z
N MET A 1 15.02 21.39 20.86
CA MET A 1 14.10 21.41 19.71
C MET A 1 13.92 22.84 19.27
N THR A 2 14.12 23.16 17.99
CA THR A 2 13.77 24.45 17.41
C THR A 2 12.34 24.40 16.91
N GLN A 3 11.52 25.36 17.31
CA GLN A 3 10.14 25.51 16.82
C GLN A 3 10.10 26.58 15.73
N LYS A 4 9.34 26.31 14.68
CA LYS A 4 9.02 27.28 13.62
C LYS A 4 7.51 27.28 13.45
N THR A 5 6.96 28.48 13.28
CA THR A 5 5.53 28.68 13.02
C THR A 5 5.30 28.85 11.53
N ILE A 6 4.22 28.29 11.02
CA ILE A 6 3.76 28.49 9.64
C ILE A 6 2.31 28.97 9.69
N ASP A 7 1.96 29.88 8.78
CA ASP A 7 0.57 30.31 8.60
C ASP A 7 -0.07 29.45 7.50
N ILE A 8 -1.25 28.91 7.80
CA ILE A 8 -2.05 28.12 6.87
C ILE A 8 -3.51 28.59 6.92
N SER A 9 -4.28 28.34 5.87
CA SER A 9 -5.70 28.66 5.92
C SER A 9 -6.43 27.77 6.94
N GLU A 10 -7.47 28.33 7.53
CA GLU A 10 -8.36 27.63 8.47
C GLU A 10 -8.95 26.33 7.86
N GLU A 11 -9.27 26.37 6.57
CA GLU A 11 -9.76 25.20 5.84
C GLU A 11 -8.72 24.06 5.81
N VAL A 12 -7.45 24.40 5.56
CA VAL A 12 -6.35 23.43 5.53
C VAL A 12 -6.15 22.83 6.92
N TYR A 13 -6.11 23.66 7.96
CA TYR A 13 -5.96 23.19 9.34
C TYR A 13 -7.05 22.17 9.71
N LYS A 14 -8.32 22.47 9.41
CA LYS A 14 -9.46 21.56 9.67
C LYS A 14 -9.37 20.26 8.90
N LYS A 15 -8.85 20.27 7.66
CA LYS A 15 -8.63 19.04 6.89
C LYS A 15 -7.54 18.20 7.53
N LEU A 16 -6.41 18.80 7.92
CA LEU A 16 -5.32 18.10 8.60
C LEU A 16 -5.78 17.46 9.92
N GLU A 17 -6.59 18.18 10.71
CA GLU A 17 -7.14 17.68 11.97
C GLU A 17 -8.06 16.47 11.80
N LYS A 18 -8.79 16.39 10.68
CA LYS A 18 -9.65 15.24 10.36
C LYS A 18 -8.88 14.02 9.84
N LEU A 19 -7.75 14.25 9.18
CA LEU A 19 -6.97 13.20 8.51
C LEU A 19 -5.90 12.56 9.41
N LYS A 20 -5.40 13.29 10.41
CA LYS A 20 -4.45 12.74 11.39
C LYS A 20 -5.10 11.63 12.22
N SER A 21 -4.29 10.71 12.74
CA SER A 21 -4.78 9.75 13.72
C SER A 21 -5.15 10.43 15.05
N LYS A 22 -6.01 9.79 15.85
CA LYS A 22 -6.58 10.37 17.08
C LYS A 22 -5.50 10.91 18.04
N ASP A 23 -4.43 10.14 18.23
CA ASP A 23 -3.34 10.44 19.15
C ASP A 23 -2.10 11.04 18.46
N GLU A 24 -2.20 11.37 17.17
CA GLU A 24 -1.12 11.95 16.37
C GLU A 24 -1.15 13.49 16.43
N SER A 25 0.02 14.12 16.49
CA SER A 25 0.15 15.58 16.36
C SER A 25 0.12 16.00 14.89
N ILE A 26 -0.33 17.23 14.60
CA ILE A 26 -0.33 17.75 13.22
C ILE A 26 1.10 17.75 12.64
N SER A 27 2.11 18.08 13.44
CA SER A 27 3.51 18.04 13.01
C SER A 27 3.97 16.64 12.60
N ASN A 28 3.57 15.60 13.36
CA ASN A 28 3.90 14.21 13.03
C ASN A 28 3.14 13.75 11.78
N TYR A 29 1.88 14.15 11.63
CA TYR A 29 1.10 13.87 10.43
C TYR A 29 1.73 14.49 9.17
N ILE A 30 2.17 15.75 9.24
CA ILE A 30 2.88 16.42 8.14
C ILE A 30 4.17 15.68 7.79
N LEU A 31 4.95 15.27 8.79
CA LEU A 31 6.17 14.47 8.56
C LEU A 31 5.85 13.14 7.87
N ARG A 32 4.80 12.43 8.31
CA ARG A 32 4.36 11.18 7.68
C ARG A 32 4.01 11.39 6.21
N LEU A 33 3.24 12.42 5.88
CA LEU A 33 2.89 12.75 4.50
C LEU A 33 4.10 13.06 3.62
N ILE A 34 5.09 13.75 4.15
CA ILE A 34 6.33 14.05 3.42
C ILE A 34 7.08 12.75 3.13
N ASN A 35 7.21 11.87 4.12
CA ASN A 35 7.91 10.59 3.98
C ASN A 35 7.16 9.59 3.10
N GLU A 36 5.82 9.54 3.16
CA GLU A 36 4.98 8.70 2.29
C GLU A 36 5.18 9.07 0.81
N LYS A 37 5.48 10.33 0.51
CA LYS A 37 5.74 10.81 -0.84
C LYS A 37 7.12 10.41 -1.38
N GLU A 38 8.06 10.09 -0.50
CA GLU A 38 9.38 9.56 -0.88
C GLU A 38 9.34 8.07 -1.23
N ILE A 39 8.31 7.35 -0.78
CA ILE A 39 8.06 5.97 -1.20
C ILE A 39 7.34 6.03 -2.55
N SER A 40 8.12 6.13 -3.64
CA SER A 40 7.59 5.84 -4.97
C SER A 40 7.14 4.38 -4.98
N ASN A 41 5.85 4.13 -4.79
CA ASN A 41 5.25 2.82 -5.05
C ASN A 41 5.18 2.54 -6.56
N SER A 42 6.29 2.76 -7.27
CA SER A 42 6.43 2.38 -8.66
C SER A 42 6.40 0.85 -8.68
N ILE A 43 5.44 0.26 -9.36
CA ILE A 43 5.38 -1.19 -9.54
C ILE A 43 6.66 -1.74 -10.20
N GLU A 44 7.38 -0.85 -10.88
CA GLU A 44 8.71 -1.00 -11.44
C GLU A 44 9.79 -1.35 -10.40
N GLU A 45 9.65 -0.95 -9.13
CA GLU A 45 10.57 -1.35 -8.04
C GLU A 45 10.44 -2.85 -7.71
N PHE A 46 9.31 -3.46 -8.06
CA PHE A 46 9.06 -4.89 -7.84
C PHE A 46 9.42 -5.74 -9.08
N ALA A 47 9.85 -5.12 -10.18
CA ALA A 47 10.24 -5.84 -11.39
C ALA A 47 11.55 -6.59 -11.16
N GLY A 48 11.49 -7.93 -11.18
CA GLY A 48 12.67 -8.80 -10.98
C GLY A 48 13.01 -9.11 -9.52
N VAL A 49 12.08 -8.88 -8.58
CA VAL A 49 12.24 -9.29 -7.16
C VAL A 49 12.34 -10.81 -7.01
N PHE A 50 11.65 -11.55 -7.87
CA PHE A 50 11.79 -13.00 -7.93
C PHE A 50 13.06 -13.35 -8.72
N GLU A 51 13.95 -14.13 -8.10
CA GLU A 51 15.12 -14.69 -8.79
C GLU A 51 14.65 -15.59 -9.95
N GLU A 52 15.44 -15.63 -11.04
CA GLU A 52 15.24 -16.63 -12.09
C GLU A 52 15.39 -18.03 -11.48
N ASP A 53 14.43 -18.91 -11.74
CA ASP A 53 14.37 -20.29 -11.21
C ASP A 53 14.20 -20.42 -9.68
N SER A 54 13.64 -19.43 -8.99
CA SER A 54 13.31 -19.55 -7.57
C SER A 54 12.19 -20.57 -7.30
N GLU A 55 12.27 -21.29 -6.17
CA GLU A 55 11.20 -22.21 -5.70
C GLU A 55 9.86 -21.47 -5.49
N GLU A 56 9.89 -20.15 -5.31
CA GLU A 56 8.72 -19.30 -5.18
C GLU A 56 7.87 -19.31 -6.47
N TRP A 57 8.49 -19.47 -7.64
CA TRP A 57 7.76 -19.60 -8.91
C TRP A 57 6.92 -20.88 -8.96
N GLU A 58 7.44 -21.99 -8.44
CA GLU A 58 6.71 -23.27 -8.39
C GLU A 58 5.49 -23.16 -7.46
N GLU A 59 5.65 -22.47 -6.33
CA GLU A 59 4.55 -22.25 -5.38
C GLU A 59 3.47 -21.33 -5.96
N ILE A 60 3.87 -20.25 -6.65
CA ILE A 60 2.94 -19.36 -7.36
C ILE A 60 2.19 -20.13 -8.45
N GLU A 61 2.89 -20.94 -9.26
CA GLU A 61 2.27 -21.75 -10.31
C GLU A 61 1.25 -22.75 -9.74
N LYS A 62 1.60 -23.41 -8.64
CA LYS A 62 0.71 -24.35 -7.94
C LYS A 62 -0.57 -23.66 -7.45
N ILE A 63 -0.45 -22.50 -6.80
CA ILE A 63 -1.61 -21.74 -6.31
C ILE A 63 -2.52 -21.33 -7.47
N LEU A 64 -1.95 -20.82 -8.56
CA LEU A 64 -2.71 -20.42 -9.76
C LEU A 64 -3.42 -21.61 -10.40
N TYR A 65 -2.79 -22.79 -10.41
CA TYR A 65 -3.38 -24.00 -10.95
C TYR A 65 -4.56 -24.49 -10.09
N GLU A 66 -4.39 -24.53 -8.77
CA GLU A 66 -5.44 -24.91 -7.83
C GLU A 66 -6.66 -23.99 -7.93
N ASP A 67 -6.45 -22.68 -8.06
CA ASP A 67 -7.55 -21.73 -8.21
C ASP A 67 -8.29 -21.87 -9.54
N ARG A 68 -7.60 -22.20 -10.63
CA ARG A 68 -8.25 -22.54 -11.91
C ARG A 68 -9.09 -23.80 -11.81
N LEU A 69 -8.61 -24.82 -11.10
CA LEU A 69 -9.37 -26.06 -10.88
C LEU A 69 -10.62 -25.80 -10.04
N LYS A 70 -10.50 -25.02 -8.96
CA LYS A 70 -11.66 -24.59 -8.16
C LYS A 70 -12.66 -23.85 -9.05
N SER A 71 -12.21 -22.90 -9.86
CA SER A 71 -13.08 -22.11 -10.76
C SER A 71 -13.79 -22.97 -11.82
N LYS A 72 -13.17 -24.06 -12.31
CA LYS A 72 -13.82 -25.03 -13.22
C LYS A 72 -14.85 -25.89 -12.49
N SER A 73 -14.50 -26.39 -11.29
CA SER A 73 -15.40 -27.20 -10.46
C SER A 73 -16.74 -26.51 -10.19
N TYR A 74 -16.73 -25.19 -9.95
CA TYR A 74 -17.97 -24.42 -9.76
C TYR A 74 -18.83 -24.27 -11.02
N ARG A 75 -18.27 -24.39 -12.23
CA ARG A 75 -19.04 -24.27 -13.49
C ARG A 75 -19.68 -25.59 -13.92
N ASP A 76 -19.11 -26.72 -13.52
CA ASP A 76 -19.61 -28.06 -13.87
C ASP A 76 -20.74 -28.54 -12.94
N ILE A 77 -21.01 -27.84 -11.83
CA ILE A 77 -22.08 -28.18 -10.85
C ILE A 77 -23.40 -27.42 -11.16
N GLU A 78 -23.39 -26.45 -12.06
CA GLU A 78 -24.59 -25.65 -12.46
C GLU A 78 -25.21 -26.08 -13.81
N LEU A 79 -24.94 -27.29 -14.31
CA LEU A 79 -25.61 -27.90 -15.48
C LEU A 79 -26.29 -29.22 -15.09
#